data_AF-A0A914HYB5-F1
#
_entry.id   AF-A0A914HYB5-F1
#
_cell.length_a   1.000
_cell.length_b   1.000
_cell.length_c   1.000
_cell.angle_alpha   90.00
_cell.angle_beta   90.00
_cell.angle_gamma   90.00
#
_symmetry.space_group_name_H-M   'P 1'
#
loop_
_entity.id
_entity.type
_entity.pdbx_description
1 polymer ?
#
loop_
_entity_poly.entity_id
_entity_poly.type
_entity_poly.pdbx_seq_one_letter_code
_entity_poly.pdbx_strand_id
1 'polypeptide(L)'
;MFSHLTRAERSGSIFSRIIGLISAGHLKWEDRPIWFDAYAAHPPQNEPNWDIIMPKREEALPKIFYHEDIDRAKRLLESRNEEPKQSAPIDGPSSRSVAAPPAVCSSPARSSPLPQRFPEDTKKGNSA
;
A
#
# COMPACT_ATOMS: atom_id res chain seq x y z
N MET A 1 29.83 -9.18 -18.76
CA MET A 1 29.47 -9.65 -17.40
C MET A 1 28.46 -8.71 -16.71
N PHE A 2 27.33 -8.37 -17.35
CA PHE A 2 26.29 -7.49 -16.75
C PHE A 2 24.85 -8.05 -16.92
N SER A 3 24.71 -9.23 -17.53
CA SER A 3 23.43 -9.91 -17.75
C SER A 3 22.66 -10.17 -16.44
N HIS A 4 23.39 -10.36 -15.34
CA HIS A 4 22.82 -10.66 -14.02
C HIS A 4 22.23 -9.42 -13.31
N LEU A 5 22.65 -8.19 -13.65
CA LEU A 5 22.14 -6.95 -13.05
C LEU A 5 20.78 -6.52 -13.64
N THR A 6 20.56 -6.80 -14.92
CA THR A 6 19.28 -6.47 -15.58
C THR A 6 18.15 -7.43 -15.18
N ARG A 7 18.48 -8.70 -14.90
CA ARG A 7 17.56 -9.75 -14.44
C ARG A 7 17.55 -9.86 -12.91
N ALA A 8 17.30 -8.74 -12.25
CA ALA A 8 17.19 -8.64 -10.79
C ALA A 8 15.75 -8.25 -10.42
N GLU A 9 14.83 -9.21 -10.45
CA GLU A 9 13.41 -8.96 -10.16
C GLU A 9 13.14 -8.53 -8.70
N ARG A 10 14.03 -8.86 -7.76
CA ARG A 10 13.90 -8.50 -6.34
C ARG A 10 14.45 -7.12 -5.98
N SER A 11 15.20 -6.46 -6.86
CA SER A 11 15.81 -5.16 -6.55
C SER A 11 15.01 -4.03 -7.19
N GLY A 12 14.01 -3.53 -6.47
CA GLY A 12 13.18 -2.39 -6.90
C GLY A 12 12.31 -2.66 -8.14
N SER A 13 11.62 -1.61 -8.58
CA SER A 13 10.76 -1.65 -9.78
C SER A 13 11.59 -1.70 -11.08
N ILE A 14 10.95 -2.12 -12.18
CA ILE A 14 11.60 -2.10 -13.52
C ILE A 14 12.01 -0.68 -13.94
N PHE A 15 11.25 0.33 -13.50
CA PHE A 15 11.45 1.72 -13.88
C PHE A 15 12.68 2.32 -13.20
N SER A 16 12.79 2.15 -11.88
CA SER A 16 13.95 2.60 -11.11
C SER A 16 15.26 1.97 -11.58
N ARG A 17 15.23 0.68 -11.98
CA ARG A 17 16.40 -0.01 -12.54
C ARG A 17 16.88 0.64 -13.84
N ILE A 18 15.98 0.99 -14.75
CA ILE A 18 16.34 1.66 -16.01
C ILE A 18 16.91 3.04 -15.74
N ILE A 19 16.29 3.82 -14.85
CA ILE A 19 16.81 5.13 -14.44
C ILE A 19 18.23 5.01 -13.87
N GLY A 20 18.47 3.99 -13.05
CA GLY A 20 19.80 3.70 -12.51
C GLY A 20 20.82 3.37 -13.59
N LEU A 21 20.45 2.54 -14.58
CA LEU A 21 21.31 2.21 -15.72
C LEU A 21 21.65 3.43 -16.58
N ILE A 22 20.65 4.29 -16.83
CA ILE A 22 20.83 5.55 -17.57
C ILE A 22 21.73 6.50 -16.80
N SER A 23 21.44 6.72 -15.51
CA SER A 23 22.21 7.62 -14.65
C SER A 23 23.66 7.17 -14.46
N ALA A 24 23.90 5.86 -14.46
CA ALA A 24 25.23 5.28 -14.40
C ALA A 24 25.95 5.25 -15.76
N GLY A 25 25.30 5.66 -16.85
CA GLY A 25 25.87 5.66 -18.20
C GLY A 25 25.99 4.28 -18.86
N HIS A 26 25.41 3.23 -18.25
CA HIS A 26 25.39 1.88 -18.82
C HIS A 26 24.29 1.69 -19.88
N LEU A 27 23.30 2.59 -19.91
CA LEU A 27 22.28 2.67 -20.95
C LEU A 27 22.24 4.12 -21.45
N LYS A 28 22.28 4.32 -22.77
CA LYS A 28 22.12 5.66 -23.35
C LYS A 28 20.66 6.10 -23.26
N TRP A 29 20.43 7.41 -23.22
CA TRP A 29 19.07 7.96 -23.14
C TRP A 29 18.25 7.65 -24.40
N GLU A 30 18.91 7.58 -25.54
CA GLU A 30 18.32 7.26 -26.85
C GLU A 30 17.90 5.79 -26.94
N ASP A 31 18.62 4.90 -26.24
CA ASP A 31 18.39 3.45 -26.23
C ASP A 31 17.38 3.01 -25.17
N ARG A 32 16.60 3.95 -24.61
CA ARG A 32 15.58 3.62 -23.61
C ARG A 32 14.44 2.79 -24.24
N PRO A 33 13.81 1.87 -23.48
CA PRO A 33 12.71 1.09 -24.01
C PRO A 33 11.51 1.95 -24.40
N ILE A 34 10.80 1.55 -25.45
CA ILE A 34 9.63 2.27 -25.99
C ILE A 34 8.57 2.52 -24.90
N TRP A 35 8.39 1.59 -23.96
CA TRP A 35 7.41 1.71 -22.89
C TRP A 35 7.79 2.76 -21.82
N PHE A 36 9.06 3.15 -21.73
CA PHE A 36 9.56 4.04 -20.67
C PHE A 36 8.81 5.37 -20.65
N ASP A 37 8.60 5.96 -21.84
CA ASP A 37 7.90 7.24 -21.99
C ASP A 37 6.42 7.12 -21.59
N ALA A 38 5.79 5.98 -21.89
CA ALA A 38 4.41 5.71 -21.47
C ALA A 38 4.29 5.58 -19.96
N TYR A 39 5.24 4.89 -19.31
CA TYR A 39 5.30 4.76 -17.85
C TYR A 39 5.57 6.11 -17.18
N ALA A 40 6.48 6.92 -17.73
CA ALA A 40 6.81 8.24 -17.20
C ALA A 40 5.64 9.23 -17.31
N ALA A 41 4.86 9.15 -18.39
CA ALA A 41 3.68 9.99 -18.58
C ALA A 41 2.52 9.60 -17.65
N HIS A 42 2.31 8.29 -17.44
CA HIS A 42 1.19 7.76 -16.66
C HIS A 42 1.68 6.67 -15.70
N PRO A 43 2.32 7.05 -14.58
CA PRO A 43 2.83 6.06 -13.64
C PRO A 43 1.68 5.33 -12.95
N PRO A 44 1.87 4.04 -12.58
CA PRO A 44 0.90 3.30 -11.79
C PRO A 44 0.79 3.91 -10.38
N GLN A 45 -0.39 3.79 -9.76
CA GLN A 45 -0.63 4.30 -8.40
C GLN A 45 0.34 3.70 -7.36
N ASN A 46 0.62 2.40 -7.49
CA ASN A 46 1.59 1.70 -6.66
C ASN A 46 2.66 1.11 -7.58
N GLU A 47 3.93 1.42 -7.32
CA GLU A 47 5.02 0.85 -8.10
C GLU A 47 5.08 -0.67 -7.93
N PRO A 48 5.33 -1.45 -9.01
CA PRO A 48 5.43 -2.90 -8.94
C PRO A 48 6.75 -3.33 -8.29
N ASN A 49 6.74 -3.43 -6.96
CA ASN A 49 7.83 -3.96 -6.15
C ASN A 49 7.64 -5.45 -5.89
N TRP A 50 8.75 -6.17 -5.70
CA TRP A 50 8.71 -7.61 -5.42
C TRP A 50 8.10 -7.96 -4.06
N ASP A 51 8.24 -7.05 -3.08
CA ASP A 51 7.79 -7.18 -1.70
C ASP A 51 6.29 -6.86 -1.50
N ILE A 52 5.53 -6.61 -2.57
CA ILE A 52 4.12 -6.27 -2.44
C ILE A 52 3.35 -7.48 -1.93
N ILE A 53 2.87 -7.37 -0.69
CA ILE A 53 1.94 -8.32 -0.11
C ILE A 53 0.56 -8.04 -0.71
N MET A 54 0.21 -8.80 -1.74
CA MET A 54 -1.16 -8.88 -2.21
C MET A 54 -1.98 -9.70 -1.20
N PRO A 55 -3.29 -9.41 -1.03
CA PRO A 55 -4.14 -10.24 -0.17
C PRO A 55 -4.01 -11.69 -0.60
N LYS A 56 -3.65 -12.56 0.34
CA LYS A 56 -3.47 -13.98 0.02
C LYS A 56 -4.81 -14.53 -0.43
N ARG A 57 -4.81 -15.38 -1.47
CA ARG A 57 -6.00 -16.09 -1.95
C ARG A 57 -6.76 -16.83 -0.83
N GLU A 58 -6.07 -17.14 0.26
CA GLU A 58 -6.56 -17.88 1.42
C GLU A 58 -7.31 -17.00 2.44
N GLU A 59 -7.26 -15.67 2.33
CA GLU A 59 -8.09 -14.79 3.16
C GLU A 59 -9.55 -14.92 2.73
N ALA A 60 -10.42 -15.28 3.67
CA ALA A 60 -11.85 -15.40 3.40
C ALA A 60 -12.40 -14.02 3.01
N LEU A 61 -12.77 -13.88 1.74
CA LEU A 61 -13.37 -12.65 1.24
C LEU A 61 -14.63 -12.32 2.05
N PRO A 62 -14.82 -11.05 2.44
CA PRO A 62 -16.03 -10.66 3.13
C PRO A 62 -17.24 -10.90 2.22
N LYS A 63 -18.31 -11.46 2.79
CA LYS A 63 -19.58 -11.60 2.09
C LYS A 63 -20.16 -10.21 1.87
N ILE A 64 -20.49 -9.89 0.63
CA ILE A 64 -21.09 -8.61 0.26
C ILE A 64 -22.60 -8.75 0.39
N PHE A 65 -23.15 -8.28 1.51
CA PHE A 65 -24.59 -8.21 1.73
C PHE A 65 -25.02 -6.75 1.91
N TYR A 66 -26.14 -6.42 1.28
CA TYR A 66 -26.77 -5.11 1.38
C TYR A 66 -28.03 -5.18 2.24
N HIS A 67 -28.48 -4.03 2.71
CA HIS A 67 -29.69 -3.96 3.55
C HIS A 67 -30.94 -4.44 2.80
N GLU A 68 -31.01 -4.20 1.48
CA GLU A 68 -32.15 -4.60 0.65
C GLU A 68 -32.14 -6.10 0.33
N ASP A 69 -31.03 -6.81 0.54
CA ASP A 69 -30.96 -8.26 0.34
C ASP A 69 -31.95 -8.99 1.27
N ILE A 70 -32.24 -8.41 2.43
CA ILE A 70 -33.24 -8.93 3.38
C ILE A 70 -34.63 -8.93 2.74
N ASP A 71 -35.03 -7.81 2.15
CA ASP A 71 -36.37 -7.67 1.56
C ASP A 71 -36.47 -8.44 0.23
N ARG A 72 -35.38 -8.49 -0.55
CA ARG A 72 -35.30 -9.34 -1.75
C ARG A 72 -35.40 -10.82 -1.40
N ALA A 73 -34.79 -11.27 -0.31
CA ALA A 73 -34.89 -12.65 0.16
C ALA A 73 -36.32 -12.98 0.60
N LYS A 74 -36.98 -12.09 1.35
CA LYS A 74 -38.40 -12.25 1.73
C LYS A 74 -39.30 -12.38 0.50
N ARG A 75 -39.17 -11.45 -0.46
CA ARG A 75 -39.99 -11.46 -1.69
C ARG A 75 -39.77 -12.71 -2.54
N LEU A 76 -38.53 -13.17 -2.66
CA LEU A 76 -38.22 -14.40 -3.41
C LEU A 76 -38.88 -15.62 -2.74
N LEU A 77 -38.81 -15.68 -1.43
CA LEU A 77 -39.38 -16.75 -0.64
C LEU A 77 -40.91 -16.76 -0.74
N GLU A 78 -41.57 -15.60 -0.60
CA GLU A 78 -43.01 -15.41 -0.83
C GLU A 78 -43.43 -15.90 -2.22
N SER A 79 -42.65 -15.55 -3.26
CA SER A 79 -42.94 -15.98 -4.64
C SER A 79 -42.82 -17.49 -4.85
N ARG A 80 -42.11 -18.20 -3.96
CA ARG A 80 -41.94 -19.65 -4.00
C ARG A 80 -42.93 -20.39 -3.10
N ASN A 81 -43.81 -19.68 -2.38
CA ASN A 81 -44.67 -20.23 -1.32
C ASN A 81 -43.88 -21.04 -0.27
N GLU A 82 -42.64 -20.65 0.00
CA GLU A 82 -41.78 -21.26 1.01
C GLU A 82 -41.81 -20.39 2.29
N GLU A 83 -41.65 -20.97 3.47
CA GLU A 83 -41.59 -20.21 4.73
C GLU A 83 -40.13 -19.92 5.13
N PRO A 84 -39.86 -18.81 5.84
CA PRO A 84 -38.49 -18.39 6.12
C PRO A 84 -37.88 -19.36 7.12
N LYS A 85 -36.83 -20.06 6.70
CA LYS A 85 -36.05 -20.92 7.60
C LYS A 85 -35.42 -20.04 8.66
N GLN A 86 -35.80 -20.25 9.93
CA GLN A 86 -35.23 -19.53 11.06
C GLN A 86 -33.70 -19.62 10.98
N SER A 87 -33.06 -18.45 10.92
CA SER A 87 -31.60 -18.35 10.82
C SER A 87 -30.97 -19.10 11.98
N ALA A 88 -30.10 -20.06 11.68
CA ALA A 88 -29.30 -20.72 12.70
C ALA A 88 -28.56 -19.67 13.55
N PRO A 89 -28.42 -19.89 14.88
CA PRO A 89 -27.66 -18.99 15.73
C PRO A 89 -26.30 -18.68 15.10
N ILE A 90 -26.00 -17.40 14.90
CA ILE A 90 -24.72 -16.94 14.37
C ILE A 90 -23.70 -17.01 15.53
N ASP A 91 -23.45 -18.21 16.04
CA ASP A 91 -22.34 -18.49 16.96
C ASP A 91 -21.15 -18.95 16.13
N GLY A 92 -20.56 -18.00 15.40
CA GLY A 92 -19.22 -18.12 14.82
C GLY A 92 -18.37 -16.98 15.38
N PRO A 93 -17.10 -17.19 15.76
CA PRO A 93 -16.32 -16.26 16.57
C PRO A 93 -15.95 -15.00 15.76
N SER A 94 -16.90 -14.08 15.66
CA SER A 94 -16.75 -12.74 15.08
C SER A 94 -16.88 -11.68 16.18
N SER A 95 -16.31 -11.96 17.33
CA SER A 95 -15.91 -10.96 18.32
C SER A 95 -14.71 -11.52 19.04
N ARG A 96 -13.53 -11.41 18.41
CA ARG A 96 -12.30 -11.45 19.19
C ARG A 96 -12.43 -10.26 20.15
N SER A 97 -12.69 -10.56 21.42
CA SER A 97 -12.72 -9.60 22.51
C SER A 97 -11.56 -8.64 22.32
N VAL A 98 -11.85 -7.39 21.96
CA VAL A 98 -10.88 -6.31 22.10
C VAL A 98 -10.71 -6.19 23.60
N ALA A 99 -9.67 -6.85 24.13
CA ALA A 99 -9.24 -6.63 25.48
C ALA A 99 -9.18 -5.12 25.68
N ALA A 100 -9.82 -4.64 26.75
CA ALA A 100 -9.79 -3.24 27.11
C ALA A 100 -8.34 -2.72 27.01
N PRO A 101 -8.10 -1.58 26.34
CA PRO A 101 -6.75 -1.05 26.23
C PRO A 101 -6.19 -0.92 27.65
N PRO A 102 -4.95 -1.40 27.91
CA PRO A 102 -4.33 -1.16 29.21
C PRO A 102 -4.34 0.35 29.46
N ALA A 103 -4.69 0.73 30.69
CA ALA A 103 -4.79 2.11 31.13
C ALA A 103 -3.62 2.93 30.56
N VAL A 104 -3.96 3.96 29.80
CA VAL A 104 -3.02 4.96 29.30
C VAL A 104 -2.33 5.56 30.52
N CYS A 105 -1.10 5.12 30.78
CA CYS A 105 -0.25 5.73 31.77
C CYS A 105 0.16 7.09 31.20
N SER A 106 -0.46 8.15 31.70
CA SER A 106 -0.14 9.54 31.38
C SER A 106 1.34 9.80 31.67
N SER A 107 2.18 9.67 30.64
CA SER A 107 3.58 10.09 30.72
C SER A 107 3.62 11.62 30.70
N PRO A 108 4.33 12.27 31.65
CA PRO A 108 4.45 13.71 31.64
C PRO A 108 5.23 14.15 30.39
N ALA A 109 4.73 15.19 29.73
CA ALA A 109 5.32 15.79 28.55
C ALA A 109 6.79 16.14 28.80
N ARG A 110 7.71 15.39 28.19
CA ARG A 110 9.10 15.82 28.04
C ARG A 110 9.12 16.82 26.90
N SER A 111 9.17 18.10 27.25
CA SER A 111 9.40 19.18 26.30
C SER A 111 10.77 18.98 25.66
N SER A 112 10.78 18.45 24.44
CA SER A 112 11.97 18.48 23.60
C SER A 112 12.21 19.94 23.20
N PRO A 113 13.42 20.50 23.39
CA PRO A 113 13.72 21.84 22.89
C PRO A 113 13.71 21.82 21.37
N LEU A 114 13.17 22.89 20.76
CA LEU A 114 13.23 23.13 19.33
C LEU A 114 14.71 23.03 18.84
N PRO A 115 14.98 22.44 17.67
CA PRO A 115 16.30 22.50 17.08
C PRO A 115 16.66 23.97 16.83
N GLN A 116 17.79 24.41 17.39
CA GLN A 116 18.33 25.73 17.09
C GLN A 116 18.58 25.84 15.60
N ARG A 117 18.13 26.96 15.00
CA ARG A 117 18.50 27.34 13.63
C ARG A 117 20.01 27.30 13.50
N PHE A 118 20.49 26.58 12.49
CA PHE A 118 21.88 26.61 12.07
C PHE A 118 22.31 28.06 11.79
N PRO A 119 23.56 28.45 12.13
CA PRO A 119 24.06 29.78 11.84
C PRO A 119 24.19 29.97 10.32
N GLU A 120 23.84 31.16 9.84
CA GLU A 120 24.09 31.54 8.45
C GLU A 120 25.59 31.76 8.22
N ASP A 121 26.16 30.96 7.32
CA ASP A 121 27.51 31.15 6.81
C ASP A 121 27.57 32.43 5.97
N THR A 122 27.93 33.54 6.61
CA THR A 122 28.35 34.75 5.90
C THR A 122 29.74 34.51 5.32
N LYS A 123 29.79 34.17 4.02
CA LYS A 123 30.99 34.32 3.18
C LYS A 123 31.48 35.78 3.27
N LYS A 124 32.48 36.05 4.11
CA LYS A 124 33.33 37.24 3.93
C LYS A 124 34.28 36.96 2.76
N GLY A 125 34.18 37.83 1.77
CA GLY A 125 34.99 37.78 0.56
C GLY A 125 36.47 37.96 0.83
N ASN A 126 37.27 37.34 -0.03
CA ASN A 126 38.68 37.61 -0.23
C ASN A 126 38.89 39.07 -0.62
N SER A 127 39.89 39.72 -0.05
CA SER A 127 40.59 40.84 -0.66
C SER A 127 42.01 40.94 -0.10
N ALA A 128 42.96 40.93 -1.06
CA ALA A 128 44.38 41.28 -1.02
C ALA A 128 45.31 40.50 -0.09
#